data_AF-A0YX39-F1
#
_entry.id   AF-A0YX39-F1
#
_cell.length_a   1.000
_cell.length_b   1.000
_cell.length_c   1.000
_cell.angle_alpha   90.00
_cell.angle_beta   90.00
_cell.angle_gamma   90.00
#
_symmetry.space_group_name_H-M   'P 1'
#
loop_
_entity.id
_entity.type
_entity.pdbx_description
1 polymer ?
#
loop_
_entity_poly.entity_id
_entity_poly.type
_entity_poly.pdbx_seq_one_letter_code
_entity_poly.pdbx_strand_id
1 'polypeptide(L)'
;MIDEQYSGEQIMTWRGETTIRDRIFSALPYLLPLMYGLEFGRFLFAQFPILTIILIPLAPLMSIYQTVPFIGLVIFFALFLLVVRNQNIPHFIRFNAMQAILLDIIIVLCSIILGVLGGGLQGFILETIYNMLFLGILAAVIYSVVQSLRGHYAEIPTISDAVYMQVP
;
A
#
# COMPACT_ATOMS: atom_id res chain seq x y z
N MET A 1 33.49 34.07 -28.03
CA MET A 1 33.94 32.97 -27.15
C MET A 1 33.63 33.32 -25.70
N ILE A 2 32.37 33.67 -25.41
CA ILE A 2 31.86 33.95 -24.05
C ILE A 2 30.36 33.64 -24.11
N ASP A 3 29.96 32.38 -24.32
CA ASP A 3 28.54 31.99 -24.28
C ASP A 3 28.27 30.53 -23.85
N GLU A 4 29.31 29.72 -23.56
CA GLU A 4 29.12 28.30 -23.22
C GLU A 4 29.20 27.98 -21.72
N GLN A 5 29.49 28.96 -20.86
CA GLN A 5 29.82 28.69 -19.45
C GLN A 5 28.63 28.80 -18.47
N TYR A 6 27.45 29.23 -18.92
CA TYR A 6 26.24 29.36 -18.08
C TYR A 6 25.21 28.24 -18.26
N SER A 7 25.44 27.29 -19.16
CA SER A 7 24.50 26.19 -19.45
C SER A 7 24.72 24.95 -18.54
N GLY A 8 25.81 24.92 -17.76
CA GLY A 8 26.26 23.72 -17.05
C GLY A 8 25.79 23.54 -15.60
N GLU A 9 25.12 24.53 -15.00
CA GLU A 9 24.78 24.52 -13.56
C GLU A 9 23.28 24.33 -13.24
N GLN A 10 22.43 24.09 -14.23
CA GLN A 10 21.02 23.73 -14.01
C GLN A 10 20.79 22.20 -13.97
N ILE A 11 21.75 21.43 -13.45
CA ILE A 11 21.58 20.00 -13.24
C ILE A 11 20.91 19.77 -11.88
N MET A 12 19.57 19.67 -11.94
CA MET A 12 18.72 18.83 -11.08
C MET A 12 18.67 19.10 -9.57
N THR A 13 17.92 20.12 -9.14
CA THR A 13 17.33 20.14 -7.78
C THR A 13 15.80 20.21 -7.80
N TRP A 14 15.16 19.60 -8.81
CA TRP A 14 13.69 19.54 -8.94
C TRP A 14 13.01 18.52 -8.00
N ARG A 15 13.72 17.97 -7.02
CA ARG A 15 13.14 17.20 -5.92
C ARG A 15 13.38 17.97 -4.65
N GLY A 16 12.37 18.73 -4.20
CA GLY A 16 12.35 19.21 -2.82
C GLY A 16 12.62 18.02 -1.90
N GLU A 17 13.53 18.19 -0.94
CA GLU A 17 13.85 17.13 0.01
C GLU A 17 12.54 16.61 0.63
N THR A 18 12.35 15.29 0.60
CA THR A 18 11.13 14.69 1.19
C THR A 18 11.11 15.01 2.67
N THR A 19 10.17 15.87 3.07
CA THR A 19 10.08 16.33 4.45
C THR A 19 9.64 15.17 5.36
N ILE A 20 9.88 15.28 6.67
CA ILE A 20 9.38 14.27 7.62
C ILE A 20 7.85 14.13 7.53
N ARG A 21 7.14 15.23 7.24
CA ARG A 21 5.68 15.19 7.02
C ARG A 21 5.35 14.33 5.80
N ASP A 22 6.05 14.55 4.68
CA ASP A 22 5.79 13.78 3.46
C ASP A 22 6.02 12.28 3.65
N ARG A 23 7.03 11.91 4.44
CA ARG A 23 7.36 10.53 4.80
C ARG A 23 6.28 9.85 5.64
N ILE A 24 5.71 10.58 6.60
CA ILE A 24 4.61 10.07 7.42
C ILE A 24 3.35 9.93 6.56
N PHE A 25 2.97 10.98 5.83
CA PHE A 25 1.76 10.96 5.00
C PHE A 25 1.85 9.98 3.83
N SER A 26 3.04 9.68 3.30
CA SER A 26 3.21 8.66 2.27
C SER A 26 3.13 7.23 2.82
N ALA A 27 3.39 7.02 4.10
CA ALA A 27 3.25 5.70 4.73
C ALA A 27 1.80 5.35 5.08
N LEU A 28 0.96 6.34 5.43
CA LEU A 28 -0.42 6.12 5.88
C LEU A 28 -1.32 5.36 4.88
N PRO A 29 -1.27 5.59 3.55
CA PRO A 29 -2.10 4.87 2.60
C PRO A 29 -1.95 3.35 2.66
N TYR A 30 -0.78 2.83 3.05
CA TYR A 30 -0.53 1.39 3.16
C TYR A 30 -1.30 0.72 4.30
N LEU A 31 -1.95 1.49 5.18
CA LEU A 31 -2.93 0.94 6.12
C LEU A 31 -4.12 0.31 5.37
N LEU A 32 -4.51 0.83 4.21
CA LEU A 32 -5.62 0.29 3.41
C LEU A 32 -5.36 -1.17 2.97
N PRO A 33 -4.30 -1.48 2.20
CA PRO A 33 -4.01 -2.87 1.81
C PRO A 33 -3.65 -3.75 3.01
N LEU A 34 -3.11 -3.19 4.11
CA LEU A 34 -2.90 -3.96 5.34
C LEU A 34 -4.23 -4.46 5.91
N MET A 35 -5.24 -3.58 6.02
CA MET A 35 -6.54 -3.92 6.57
C MET A 35 -7.27 -5.00 5.74
N TYR A 36 -7.24 -4.90 4.41
CA TYR A 36 -7.79 -5.94 3.54
C TYR A 36 -6.95 -7.23 3.60
N GLY A 37 -5.63 -7.11 3.72
CA GLY A 37 -4.72 -8.23 3.85
C GLY A 37 -4.96 -9.10 5.09
N LEU A 38 -5.47 -8.53 6.19
CA LEU A 38 -5.73 -9.27 7.43
C LEU A 38 -6.69 -10.45 7.24
N GLU A 39 -7.61 -10.38 6.27
CA GLU A 39 -8.54 -11.48 5.96
C GLU A 39 -7.78 -12.79 5.62
N PHE A 40 -6.67 -12.67 4.89
CA PHE A 40 -5.84 -13.80 4.49
C PHE A 40 -5.06 -14.41 5.67
N GLY A 41 -4.86 -13.66 6.76
CA GLY A 41 -4.10 -14.10 7.94
C GLY A 41 -4.86 -15.04 8.87
N ARG A 42 -6.15 -15.32 8.62
CA ARG A 42 -7.02 -16.06 9.55
C ARG A 42 -6.46 -17.41 10.02
N PHE A 43 -5.84 -18.18 9.13
CA PHE A 43 -5.28 -19.49 9.46
C PHE A 43 -4.01 -19.35 10.30
N LEU A 44 -3.13 -18.42 9.91
CA LEU A 44 -1.91 -18.12 10.66
C LEU A 44 -2.22 -17.65 12.11
N PHE A 45 -3.22 -16.79 12.29
CA PHE A 45 -3.62 -16.32 13.62
C PHE A 45 -4.28 -17.42 14.46
N ALA A 46 -5.03 -18.33 13.84
CA ALA A 46 -5.60 -19.48 14.53
C ALA A 46 -4.51 -20.46 15.00
N GLN A 47 -3.48 -20.68 14.18
CA GLN A 47 -2.34 -21.55 14.48
C GLN A 47 -1.38 -20.91 15.51
N PHE A 48 -1.18 -19.60 15.44
CA PHE A 48 -0.27 -18.85 16.30
C PHE A 48 -0.98 -17.63 16.94
N PRO A 49 -1.84 -17.84 17.95
CA PRO A 49 -2.60 -16.76 18.59
C PRO A 49 -1.73 -15.63 19.14
N ILE A 50 -0.48 -15.91 19.52
CA ILE A 50 0.48 -14.91 20.00
C ILE A 50 0.74 -13.78 18.99
N LEU A 51 0.60 -14.05 17.68
CA LEU A 51 0.78 -13.05 16.63
C LEU A 51 -0.30 -11.96 16.66
N THR A 52 -1.45 -12.23 17.27
CA THR A 52 -2.54 -11.23 17.39
C THR A 52 -2.14 -10.02 18.24
N ILE A 53 -1.10 -10.12 19.08
CA ILE A 53 -0.55 -8.99 19.84
C ILE A 53 -0.10 -7.87 18.88
N ILE A 54 0.42 -8.21 17.71
CA ILE A 54 0.87 -7.24 16.70
C ILE A 54 -0.32 -6.44 16.14
N LEU A 55 -1.56 -6.96 16.25
CA LEU A 55 -2.78 -6.29 15.79
C LEU A 55 -3.35 -5.31 16.81
N ILE A 56 -2.86 -5.29 18.06
CA ILE A 56 -3.35 -4.38 19.11
C ILE A 56 -3.30 -2.90 18.67
N PRO A 57 -2.21 -2.40 18.06
CA PRO A 57 -2.17 -1.01 17.56
C PRO A 57 -3.18 -0.72 16.44
N LEU A 58 -3.64 -1.75 15.73
CA LEU A 58 -4.63 -1.66 14.65
C LEU A 58 -6.08 -1.75 15.16
N ALA A 59 -6.31 -2.10 16.43
CA ALA A 59 -7.64 -2.25 17.02
C ALA A 59 -8.62 -1.09 16.73
N PRO A 60 -8.24 0.20 16.88
CA PRO A 60 -9.18 1.29 16.56
C PRO A 60 -9.57 1.31 15.09
N LEU A 61 -8.63 1.00 14.18
CA LEU A 61 -8.91 0.93 12.75
C LEU A 61 -9.79 -0.26 12.40
N MET A 62 -9.55 -1.43 13.00
CA MET A 62 -10.41 -2.61 12.86
C MET A 62 -11.84 -2.33 13.30
N SER A 63 -12.03 -1.63 14.42
CA SER A 63 -13.36 -1.24 14.90
C SER A 63 -14.12 -0.37 13.89
N ILE A 64 -13.43 0.57 13.22
CA ILE A 64 -14.04 1.40 12.17
C ILE A 64 -14.47 0.52 10.98
N TYR A 65 -13.60 -0.38 10.53
CA TYR A 65 -13.87 -1.28 9.40
C TYR A 65 -15.05 -2.23 9.65
N GLN A 66 -15.27 -2.63 10.90
CA GLN A 66 -16.40 -3.49 11.29
C GLN A 66 -17.71 -2.71 11.46
N THR A 67 -17.64 -1.43 11.85
CA THR A 67 -18.83 -0.64 12.19
C THR A 67 -19.40 0.10 10.99
N VAL A 68 -18.54 0.56 10.07
CA VAL A 68 -18.94 1.39 8.94
C VAL A 68 -18.94 0.55 7.66
N PRO A 69 -20.11 0.24 7.08
CA PRO A 69 -20.19 -0.49 5.82
C PRO A 69 -19.43 0.22 4.71
N PHE A 70 -18.74 -0.55 3.86
CA PHE A 70 -18.02 -0.04 2.69
C PHE A 70 -16.93 1.01 2.99
N ILE A 71 -16.48 1.17 4.25
CA ILE A 71 -15.49 2.21 4.60
C ILE A 71 -14.17 2.04 3.84
N GLY A 72 -13.74 0.81 3.56
CA GLY A 72 -12.56 0.57 2.72
C GLY A 72 -12.72 1.15 1.31
N LEU A 73 -13.90 1.01 0.70
CA LEU A 73 -14.22 1.60 -0.60
C LEU A 73 -14.28 3.13 -0.54
N VAL A 74 -14.83 3.69 0.55
CA VAL A 74 -14.83 5.14 0.78
C VAL A 74 -13.40 5.68 0.90
N ILE A 75 -12.53 4.99 1.65
CA ILE A 75 -11.12 5.35 1.81
C ILE A 75 -10.39 5.24 0.46
N PHE A 76 -10.64 4.19 -0.31
CA PHE A 76 -10.12 4.02 -1.66
C PHE A 76 -10.44 5.25 -2.54
N PHE A 77 -11.71 5.65 -2.61
CA PHE A 77 -12.11 6.81 -3.41
C PHE A 77 -11.56 8.13 -2.86
N ALA A 78 -11.49 8.27 -1.53
CA ALA A 78 -10.91 9.45 -0.89
C ALA A 78 -9.41 9.58 -1.24
N LEU A 79 -8.64 8.51 -1.13
CA LEU A 79 -7.22 8.50 -1.51
C LEU A 79 -7.06 8.80 -3.00
N PHE A 80 -7.86 8.18 -3.88
CA PHE A 80 -7.75 8.42 -5.30
C PHE A 80 -8.09 9.88 -5.68
N LEU A 81 -9.27 10.35 -5.30
CA LEU A 81 -9.78 11.66 -5.72
C LEU A 81 -9.08 12.83 -5.01
N LEU A 82 -8.85 12.73 -3.71
CA LEU A 82 -8.33 13.84 -2.90
C LEU A 82 -6.79 13.85 -2.85
N VAL A 83 -6.15 12.68 -2.96
CA VAL A 83 -4.69 12.56 -2.87
C VAL A 83 -4.07 12.41 -4.25
N VAL A 84 -4.31 11.28 -4.94
CA VAL A 84 -3.61 10.94 -6.19
C VAL A 84 -3.85 11.97 -7.29
N ARG A 85 -5.09 12.45 -7.44
CA ARG A 85 -5.48 13.40 -8.49
C ARG A 85 -5.18 14.87 -8.16
N ASN A 86 -4.76 15.19 -6.94
CA ASN A 86 -4.50 16.56 -6.52
C ASN A 86 -3.04 16.95 -6.75
N GLN A 87 -2.77 17.76 -7.79
CA GLN A 87 -1.42 18.19 -8.16
C GLN A 87 -0.74 19.12 -7.16
N ASN A 88 -1.47 19.64 -6.16
CA ASN A 88 -0.87 20.41 -5.07
C ASN A 88 -0.19 19.51 -4.02
N ILE A 89 -0.46 18.21 -4.04
CA ILE A 89 0.17 17.25 -3.13
C ILE A 89 1.51 16.80 -3.73
N PRO A 90 2.58 16.70 -2.92
CA PRO A 90 3.87 16.20 -3.37
C PRO A 90 3.76 14.87 -4.12
N HIS A 91 4.46 14.76 -5.25
CA HIS A 91 4.47 13.55 -6.07
C HIS A 91 4.82 12.29 -5.26
N PHE A 92 5.72 12.40 -4.28
CA PHE A 92 6.09 11.31 -3.39
C PHE A 92 4.91 10.71 -2.60
N ILE A 93 4.02 11.56 -2.07
CA ILE A 93 2.81 11.09 -1.36
C ILE A 93 1.84 10.47 -2.37
N ARG A 94 1.66 11.10 -3.52
CA ARG A 94 0.74 10.64 -4.58
C ARG A 94 1.15 9.27 -5.13
N PHE A 95 2.45 9.06 -5.34
CA PHE A 95 3.02 7.77 -5.72
C PHE A 95 2.67 6.69 -4.70
N ASN A 96 2.97 6.90 -3.42
CA ASN A 96 2.73 5.88 -2.39
C ASN A 96 1.23 5.63 -2.17
N ALA A 97 0.39 6.67 -2.27
CA ALA A 97 -1.06 6.52 -2.22
C ALA A 97 -1.58 5.67 -3.39
N MET A 98 -1.11 5.92 -4.61
CA MET A 98 -1.47 5.14 -5.78
C MET A 98 -0.96 3.70 -5.69
N GLN A 99 0.25 3.49 -5.15
CA GLN A 99 0.79 2.15 -4.92
C GLN A 99 -0.03 1.34 -3.92
N ALA A 100 -0.44 1.96 -2.82
CA ALA A 100 -1.32 1.33 -1.84
C ALA A 100 -2.69 0.96 -2.46
N ILE A 101 -3.24 1.84 -3.31
CA ILE A 101 -4.47 1.59 -4.09
C ILE A 101 -4.31 0.39 -5.02
N LEU A 102 -3.21 0.28 -5.76
CA LEU A 102 -2.98 -0.85 -6.66
C LEU A 102 -2.79 -2.17 -5.90
N LEU A 103 -2.08 -2.14 -4.76
CA LEU A 103 -1.99 -3.29 -3.87
C LEU A 103 -3.38 -3.71 -3.38
N ASP A 104 -4.21 -2.76 -2.95
CA ASP A 104 -5.57 -3.03 -2.49
C ASP A 104 -6.43 -3.69 -3.59
N ILE A 105 -6.34 -3.21 -4.83
CA ILE A 105 -7.02 -3.82 -5.98
C ILE A 105 -6.57 -5.27 -6.17
N ILE A 106 -5.27 -5.55 -6.12
CA ILE A 106 -4.75 -6.92 -6.26
C ILE A 106 -5.30 -7.83 -5.14
N ILE A 107 -5.32 -7.33 -3.90
CA ILE A 107 -5.82 -8.07 -2.74
C ILE A 107 -7.31 -8.40 -2.90
N VAL A 108 -8.13 -7.42 -3.30
CA VAL A 108 -9.56 -7.60 -3.55
C VAL A 108 -9.79 -8.61 -4.69
N LEU A 109 -9.00 -8.54 -5.78
CA LEU A 109 -9.08 -9.51 -6.87
C LEU A 109 -8.72 -10.93 -6.40
N CYS A 110 -7.69 -11.09 -5.57
CA CYS A 110 -7.36 -12.37 -4.95
C CYS A 110 -8.50 -12.91 -4.09
N SER A 111 -9.14 -12.05 -3.28
CA SER A 111 -10.29 -12.42 -2.45
C SER A 111 -11.47 -12.90 -3.32
N ILE A 112 -11.80 -12.18 -4.39
CA ILE A 112 -12.85 -12.57 -5.34
C ILE A 112 -12.52 -13.92 -6.00
N ILE A 113 -11.29 -14.11 -6.49
CA ILE A 113 -10.85 -15.37 -7.12
C ILE A 113 -10.99 -16.54 -6.14
N LEU A 114 -10.52 -16.38 -4.90
CA LEU A 114 -10.66 -17.43 -3.88
C LEU A 114 -12.10 -17.63 -3.42
N GLY A 115 -12.95 -16.61 -3.45
CA GLY A 115 -14.38 -16.74 -3.19
C GLY A 115 -15.08 -17.60 -4.25
N VAL A 116 -14.71 -17.45 -5.52
CA VAL A 116 -15.26 -18.23 -6.64
C VAL A 116 -14.68 -19.65 -6.70
N LEU A 117 -13.37 -19.81 -6.50
CA LEU A 117 -12.68 -21.11 -6.58
C LEU A 117 -12.73 -21.92 -5.27
N GLY A 118 -12.97 -21.25 -4.13
CA GLY A 118 -12.82 -21.80 -2.79
C GLY A 118 -13.75 -22.96 -2.45
N GLY A 119 -14.87 -23.12 -3.17
CA GLY A 119 -15.72 -24.31 -3.03
C GLY A 119 -14.98 -25.62 -3.35
N GLY A 120 -13.96 -25.58 -4.22
CA GLY A 120 -13.14 -26.74 -4.60
C GLY A 120 -11.79 -26.84 -3.88
N LEU A 121 -11.38 -25.83 -3.12
CA LEU A 121 -10.09 -25.80 -2.41
C LEU A 121 -10.32 -25.94 -0.91
N GLN A 122 -9.83 -27.02 -0.31
CA GLN A 122 -10.06 -27.31 1.11
C GLN A 122 -8.78 -27.80 1.81
N GLY A 123 -8.80 -27.72 3.15
CA GLY A 123 -7.71 -28.15 4.01
C GLY A 123 -6.38 -27.45 3.71
N PHE A 124 -5.30 -28.23 3.74
CA PHE A 124 -3.93 -27.72 3.67
C PHE A 124 -3.63 -26.80 2.46
N ILE A 125 -4.23 -27.07 1.30
CA ILE A 125 -4.02 -26.25 0.08
C ILE A 125 -4.56 -24.84 0.30
N LEU A 126 -5.78 -24.73 0.81
CA LEU A 126 -6.41 -23.44 1.09
C LEU A 126 -5.63 -22.65 2.15
N GLU A 127 -5.24 -23.32 3.22
CA GLU A 127 -4.42 -22.73 4.29
C GLU A 127 -3.10 -22.19 3.76
N THR A 128 -2.42 -22.96 2.91
CA THR A 128 -1.13 -22.56 2.31
C THR A 128 -1.28 -21.32 1.43
N ILE A 129 -2.32 -21.26 0.59
CA ILE A 129 -2.58 -20.10 -0.27
C ILE A 129 -2.88 -18.85 0.56
N TYR A 130 -3.75 -18.96 1.57
CA TYR A 130 -4.07 -17.86 2.47
C TYR A 130 -2.82 -17.33 3.19
N ASN A 131 -2.02 -18.23 3.76
CA ASN A 131 -0.78 -17.86 4.44
C ASN A 131 0.24 -17.23 3.48
N MET A 132 0.37 -17.75 2.25
CA MET A 132 1.25 -17.18 1.22
C MET A 132 0.82 -15.76 0.85
N LEU A 133 -0.48 -15.55 0.60
CA LEU A 133 -1.03 -14.22 0.30
C LEU A 133 -0.82 -13.26 1.46
N PHE A 134 -1.14 -13.68 2.68
CA PHE A 134 -0.98 -12.85 3.87
C PHE A 134 0.47 -12.42 4.06
N LEU A 135 1.43 -13.35 4.00
CA LEU A 135 2.85 -13.04 4.17
C LEU A 135 3.37 -12.17 3.02
N GLY A 136 2.93 -12.40 1.79
CA GLY A 136 3.29 -11.58 0.63
C GLY A 136 2.78 -10.14 0.76
N ILE A 137 1.51 -9.96 1.16
CA ILE A 137 0.91 -8.64 1.40
C ILE A 137 1.63 -7.94 2.55
N LEU A 138 1.86 -8.64 3.67
CA LEU A 138 2.54 -8.09 4.83
C LEU A 138 3.96 -7.63 4.48
N ALA A 139 4.71 -8.45 3.73
CA ALA A 139 6.04 -8.09 3.26
C ALA A 139 6.03 -6.85 2.35
N ALA A 140 5.09 -6.78 1.39
CA ALA A 140 4.93 -5.63 0.52
C ALA A 140 4.60 -4.36 1.30
N VAL A 141 3.64 -4.42 2.23
CA VAL A 141 3.26 -3.29 3.09
C VAL A 141 4.43 -2.83 3.96
N ILE A 142 5.12 -3.76 4.65
CA ILE A 142 6.26 -3.41 5.52
C ILE A 142 7.38 -2.76 4.68
N TYR A 143 7.73 -3.35 3.54
CA TYR A 143 8.73 -2.79 2.64
C TYR A 143 8.36 -1.37 2.22
N SER A 144 7.10 -1.17 1.80
CA SER A 144 6.61 0.12 1.36
C SER A 144 6.58 1.19 2.46
N VAL A 145 6.15 0.83 3.66
CA VAL A 145 6.16 1.73 4.83
C VAL A 145 7.60 2.10 5.20
N VAL A 146 8.50 1.13 5.28
CA VAL A 146 9.90 1.39 5.64
C VAL A 146 10.58 2.32 4.61
N GLN A 147 10.37 2.08 3.31
CA GLN A 147 10.92 2.97 2.28
C GLN A 147 10.30 4.38 2.33
N SER A 148 8.98 4.46 2.54
CA SER A 148 8.27 5.73 2.71
C SER A 148 8.86 6.56 3.86
N LEU A 149 9.09 5.92 5.01
CA LEU A 149 9.68 6.54 6.20
C LEU A 149 11.16 6.95 6.00
N ARG A 150 11.89 6.25 5.13
CA ARG A 150 13.25 6.62 4.72
C ARG A 150 13.27 7.75 3.67
N GLY A 151 12.11 8.10 3.10
CA GLY A 151 12.00 9.10 2.04
C GLY A 151 12.35 8.56 0.65
N HIS A 152 12.34 7.24 0.47
CA HIS A 152 12.58 6.59 -0.82
C HIS A 152 11.29 6.04 -1.42
N TYR A 153 11.24 5.98 -2.75
CA TYR A 153 10.17 5.32 -3.47
C TYR A 153 10.27 3.81 -3.24
N ALA A 154 9.16 3.20 -2.83
CA ALA A 154 9.08 1.77 -2.67
C ALA A 154 8.90 1.12 -4.03
N GLU A 155 9.96 0.56 -4.59
CA GLU A 155 9.93 -0.11 -5.90
C GLU A 155 9.52 -1.57 -5.71
N ILE A 156 8.24 -1.86 -5.93
CA ILE A 156 7.67 -3.20 -6.06
C ILE A 156 7.58 -3.53 -7.56
N PRO A 157 8.25 -4.59 -8.05
CA PRO A 157 8.23 -4.94 -9.47
C PRO A 157 6.81 -5.02 -10.01
N THR A 158 6.58 -4.53 -11.24
CA THR A 158 5.28 -4.44 -11.95
C THR A 158 4.28 -3.46 -11.35
N ILE A 159 4.16 -3.36 -10.03
CA ILE A 159 3.22 -2.45 -9.36
C ILE A 159 3.72 -1.01 -9.49
N SER A 160 4.98 -0.75 -9.15
CA SER A 160 5.55 0.60 -9.22
C SER A 160 5.56 1.15 -10.65
N ASP A 161 5.83 0.30 -11.64
CA ASP A 161 5.72 0.66 -13.06
C ASP A 161 4.30 1.13 -13.41
N ALA A 162 3.29 0.37 -12.96
CA ALA A 162 1.89 0.74 -13.14
C ALA A 162 1.51 2.03 -12.40
N VAL A 163 2.13 2.32 -11.24
CA VAL A 163 1.96 3.59 -10.53
C VAL A 163 2.52 4.75 -11.34
N TYR A 164 3.74 4.63 -11.88
CA TYR A 164 4.36 5.67 -12.70
C TYR A 164 3.52 6.02 -13.93
N MET A 165 2.79 5.05 -14.49
CA MET A 165 1.85 5.30 -15.60
C MET A 165 0.57 6.03 -15.17
N GLN A 166 0.17 5.93 -13.91
CA GLN A 166 -1.12 6.40 -13.41
C GLN A 166 -1.05 7.72 -12.63
N VAL A 167 0.11 8.06 -12.08
CA VAL A 167 0.31 9.30 -11.34
C VAL A 167 0.73 10.42 -12.31
N PRO A 168 -0.16 11.41 -12.59
CA PRO A 168 0.14 12.51 -13.51
C PRO A 168 1.09 13.56 -12.92
#